data_AF-A0A2I0QEP4-F1
#
_entry.id   AF-A0A2I0QEP4-F1
#
_cell.length_a   1.000
_cell.length_b   1.000
_cell.length_c   1.000
_cell.angle_alpha   90.00
_cell.angle_beta   90.00
_cell.angle_gamma   90.00
#
_symmetry.space_group_name_H-M   'P 1'
#
loop_
_entity.id
_entity.type
_entity.pdbx_description
1 polymer ?
#
loop_
_entity_poly.entity_id
_entity_poly.type
_entity_poly.pdbx_seq_one_letter_code
_entity_poly.pdbx_strand_id
1 'polypeptide(L)'
;MMITVLRLGHRFERDKRISTHICLTARAFGADEVVFDVRDERVEDSIKRITDEWGGNFKVNFTENYKDFIKNFDGVSVHLTMYGLQVNDIIREISDKVNERKNMLIIVGGQKVESDVYFLTDYNVAIGNQPHSEVAALAVFLDRFFNGKELVRKFNGKIEVIPKAQGKEVLKNHSDFSVLRFKDFSLSFRIFNEIFCILFVNSLLHCLLNKVLYETVFLSVFGEVF
;
A
#
# COMPACT_ATOMS: atom_id res chain seq x y z
N MET A 1 5.47 -12.30 14.71
CA MET A 1 4.71 -13.37 14.06
C MET A 1 5.02 -13.28 12.59
N MET A 2 5.41 -14.37 11.94
CA MET A 2 5.68 -14.41 10.50
C MET A 2 4.61 -15.25 9.80
N ILE A 3 4.02 -14.74 8.72
CA ILE A 3 3.05 -15.47 7.90
C ILE A 3 3.60 -15.64 6.49
N THR A 4 3.82 -16.90 6.13
CA THR A 4 4.29 -17.33 4.82
C THR A 4 3.16 -18.02 4.07
N VAL A 5 2.95 -17.68 2.81
CA VAL A 5 1.99 -18.38 1.94
C VAL A 5 2.74 -19.25 0.94
N LEU A 6 2.52 -20.56 0.92
CA LEU A 6 3.05 -21.47 -0.08
C LEU A 6 2.02 -21.70 -1.19
N ARG A 7 2.34 -21.22 -2.40
CA ARG A 7 1.51 -21.38 -3.59
C ARG A 7 2.04 -22.57 -4.39
N LEU A 8 1.25 -23.65 -4.44
CA LEU A 8 1.58 -24.90 -5.15
C LEU A 8 0.94 -24.96 -6.54
N GLY A 9 1.62 -25.61 -7.49
CA GLY A 9 1.11 -25.97 -8.81
C GLY A 9 1.13 -24.81 -9.82
N HIS A 10 2.13 -23.91 -9.77
CA HIS A 10 2.18 -22.73 -10.63
C HIS A 10 2.54 -23.09 -12.07
N ARG A 11 1.69 -22.68 -13.03
CA ARG A 11 1.95 -22.87 -14.46
C ARG A 11 2.25 -21.53 -15.11
N PHE A 12 3.47 -21.38 -15.62
CA PHE A 12 4.00 -20.18 -16.26
C PHE A 12 3.01 -19.48 -17.21
N GLU A 13 2.43 -20.20 -18.16
CA GLU A 13 1.63 -19.58 -19.23
C GLU A 13 0.19 -19.29 -18.83
N ARG A 14 -0.33 -19.94 -17.79
CA ARG A 14 -1.77 -19.90 -17.48
C ARG A 14 -2.07 -19.11 -16.22
N ASP A 15 -1.18 -19.19 -15.24
CA ASP A 15 -1.54 -18.80 -13.88
C ASP A 15 -0.91 -17.47 -13.46
N LYS A 16 -0.16 -16.78 -14.35
CA LYS A 16 0.51 -15.49 -14.05
C LYS A 16 -0.43 -14.52 -13.31
N ARG A 17 -1.65 -14.32 -13.83
CA ARG A 17 -2.61 -13.38 -13.23
C ARG A 17 -3.03 -13.83 -11.83
N ILE A 18 -3.42 -15.09 -11.67
CA ILE A 18 -3.93 -15.61 -10.38
C ILE A 18 -2.81 -15.66 -9.33
N SER A 19 -1.62 -16.13 -9.70
CA SER A 19 -0.45 -16.11 -8.82
C SER A 19 -0.07 -14.69 -8.39
N THR A 20 -0.12 -13.70 -9.28
CA THR A 20 0.02 -12.29 -8.89
C THR A 20 -1.09 -11.86 -7.92
N HIS A 21 -2.35 -12.25 -8.14
CA HIS A 21 -3.44 -11.91 -7.22
C HIS A 21 -3.28 -12.56 -5.84
N ILE A 22 -2.76 -13.80 -5.77
CA ILE A 22 -2.42 -14.44 -4.51
C ILE A 22 -1.37 -13.61 -3.76
N CYS A 23 -0.30 -13.18 -4.43
CA CYS A 23 0.72 -12.33 -3.81
C CYS A 23 0.18 -10.98 -3.34
N LEU A 24 -0.64 -10.31 -4.16
CA LEU A 24 -1.23 -9.02 -3.77
C LEU A 24 -2.21 -9.17 -2.61
N THR A 25 -2.99 -10.25 -2.60
CA THR A 25 -3.91 -10.60 -1.51
C THR A 25 -3.11 -10.90 -0.24
N ALA A 26 -2.12 -11.79 -0.31
CA ALA A 26 -1.25 -12.10 0.81
C ALA A 26 -0.64 -10.83 1.42
N ARG A 27 -0.04 -9.96 0.59
CA ARG A 27 0.52 -8.68 1.03
C ARG A 27 -0.53 -7.78 1.70
N ALA A 28 -1.67 -7.57 1.05
CA ALA A 28 -2.70 -6.66 1.54
C ALA A 28 -3.34 -7.17 2.84
N PHE A 29 -3.48 -8.48 2.98
CA PHE A 29 -4.11 -9.13 4.14
C PHE A 29 -3.09 -9.54 5.23
N GLY A 30 -1.87 -9.00 5.16
CA GLY A 30 -0.94 -9.01 6.27
C GLY A 30 0.09 -10.15 6.31
N ALA A 31 0.17 -10.99 5.27
CA ALA A 31 1.26 -11.94 5.11
C ALA A 31 2.59 -11.23 4.83
N ASP A 32 3.70 -11.89 5.14
CA ASP A 32 5.06 -11.34 5.00
C ASP A 32 5.73 -11.80 3.69
N GLU A 33 5.39 -13.00 3.21
CA GLU A 33 5.93 -13.51 1.95
C GLU A 33 5.03 -14.54 1.28
N VAL A 34 5.28 -14.76 -0.01
CA VAL A 34 4.80 -15.94 -0.74
C VAL A 34 5.99 -16.75 -1.24
N VAL A 35 5.94 -18.05 -1.04
CA VAL A 35 6.86 -19.04 -1.60
C VAL A 35 6.15 -19.79 -2.73
N PHE A 36 6.78 -19.89 -3.89
CA PHE A 36 6.29 -20.70 -5.01
C PHE A 36 7.10 -21.99 -5.14
N ASP A 37 6.45 -23.06 -5.60
CA ASP A 37 7.08 -24.32 -5.98
C ASP A 37 7.85 -24.25 -7.32
N VAL A 38 7.60 -23.21 -8.12
CA VAL A 38 8.25 -22.96 -9.39
C VAL A 38 8.55 -21.47 -9.53
N ARG A 39 9.78 -21.13 -9.95
CA ARG A 39 10.20 -19.74 -10.12
C ARG A 39 9.60 -19.08 -11.35
N ASP A 40 8.94 -17.93 -11.17
CA ASP A 40 8.44 -17.07 -12.27
C ASP A 40 8.82 -15.61 -12.03
N GLU A 41 9.88 -15.16 -12.71
CA GLU A 41 10.44 -13.80 -12.58
C GLU A 41 9.41 -12.71 -12.88
N ARG A 42 8.41 -13.00 -13.73
CA ARG A 42 7.38 -12.01 -14.09
C ARG A 42 6.47 -11.70 -12.90
N VAL A 43 6.23 -12.67 -12.03
CA VAL A 43 5.48 -12.48 -10.78
C VAL A 43 6.36 -11.70 -9.80
N GLU A 44 7.62 -12.12 -9.64
CA GLU A 44 8.63 -11.44 -8.79
C GLU A 44 8.73 -9.94 -9.11
N ASP A 45 8.94 -9.61 -10.39
CA ASP A 45 9.04 -8.22 -10.87
C ASP A 45 7.77 -7.40 -10.67
N SER A 46 6.60 -8.04 -10.75
CA SER A 46 5.32 -7.36 -10.55
C SER A 46 5.15 -7.00 -9.07
N ILE A 47 5.52 -7.91 -8.17
CA ILE A 47 5.40 -7.68 -6.73
C ILE A 47 6.46 -6.70 -6.24
N LYS A 48 7.69 -6.78 -6.76
CA LYS A 48 8.76 -5.82 -6.46
C LYS A 48 8.34 -4.39 -6.78
N ARG A 49 7.76 -4.15 -7.96
CA ARG A 49 7.22 -2.84 -8.34
C ARG A 49 6.15 -2.35 -7.35
N ILE A 50 5.26 -3.24 -6.93
CA ILE A 50 4.23 -2.90 -5.95
C ILE A 50 4.84 -2.54 -4.59
N THR A 51 5.82 -3.29 -4.10
CA THR A 51 6.48 -2.96 -2.82
C THR A 51 7.31 -1.67 -2.90
N ASP A 52 7.95 -1.40 -4.03
CA ASP A 52 8.76 -0.19 -4.24
C ASP A 52 7.91 1.09 -4.31
N GLU A 53 6.69 0.98 -4.86
CA GLU A 53 5.75 2.11 -4.99
C GLU A 53 4.86 2.26 -3.75
N TRP A 54 4.26 1.17 -3.29
CA TRP A 54 3.23 1.16 -2.24
C TRP A 54 3.80 0.83 -0.86
N GLY A 55 5.10 0.55 -0.75
CA GLY A 55 5.80 0.29 0.50
C GLY A 55 5.58 -1.13 1.06
N GLY A 56 6.20 -1.37 2.21
CA GLY A 56 6.20 -2.66 2.90
C GLY A 56 7.36 -3.57 2.49
N ASN A 57 7.62 -4.59 3.31
CA ASN A 57 8.77 -5.50 3.15
C ASN A 57 8.34 -6.89 2.66
N PHE A 58 7.26 -6.95 1.88
CA PHE A 58 6.69 -8.21 1.39
C PHE A 58 7.63 -8.88 0.39
N LYS A 59 7.82 -10.20 0.50
CA LYS A 59 8.78 -10.95 -0.33
C LYS A 59 8.12 -12.01 -1.19
N VAL A 60 8.78 -12.32 -2.30
CA VAL A 60 8.46 -13.48 -3.13
C VAL A 60 9.71 -14.36 -3.17
N ASN A 61 9.55 -15.61 -2.76
CA ASN A 61 10.61 -16.61 -2.66
C ASN A 61 10.19 -17.89 -3.40
N PHE A 62 11.14 -18.83 -3.52
CA PHE A 62 10.97 -20.05 -4.31
C PHE A 62 11.56 -21.24 -3.57
N THR A 63 10.93 -22.40 -3.71
CA THR A 63 11.45 -23.68 -3.21
C THR A 63 11.39 -24.73 -4.31
N GLU A 64 12.47 -25.48 -4.49
CA GLU A 64 12.51 -26.61 -5.44
C GLU A 64 11.83 -27.86 -4.85
N ASN A 65 11.69 -27.93 -3.53
CA ASN A 65 11.07 -29.06 -2.84
C ASN A 65 10.07 -28.55 -1.80
N TYR A 66 8.81 -28.43 -2.22
CA TYR A 66 7.74 -27.97 -1.35
C TYR A 66 7.44 -28.97 -0.22
N LYS A 67 7.70 -30.27 -0.39
CA LYS A 67 7.43 -31.29 0.63
C LYS A 67 8.37 -31.10 1.82
N ASP A 68 9.66 -30.93 1.53
CA ASP A 68 10.66 -30.66 2.57
C ASP A 68 10.45 -29.28 3.19
N PHE A 69 10.02 -28.30 2.39
CA PHE A 69 9.65 -26.98 2.91
C PHE A 69 8.52 -27.07 3.94
N ILE A 70 7.44 -27.82 3.67
CA ILE A 70 6.33 -27.99 4.62
C ILE A 70 6.80 -28.75 5.87
N LYS A 71 7.51 -29.88 5.69
CA LYS A 71 7.96 -30.73 6.82
C LYS A 71 8.89 -30.01 7.79
N ASN A 72 9.76 -29.16 7.26
CA ASN A 72 10.78 -28.45 8.05
C ASN A 72 10.29 -27.07 8.52
N PHE A 73 9.04 -26.70 8.26
CA PHE A 73 8.51 -25.40 8.67
C PHE A 73 8.32 -25.37 10.20
N ASP A 74 9.08 -24.50 10.87
CA ASP A 74 8.97 -24.28 12.31
C ASP A 74 7.80 -23.33 12.63
N GLY A 75 6.59 -23.86 12.69
CA GLY A 75 5.38 -23.10 12.96
C GLY A 75 4.09 -23.93 12.89
N VAL A 76 2.97 -23.26 12.59
CA VAL A 76 1.69 -23.91 12.33
C VAL A 76 1.40 -23.89 10.83
N SER A 77 1.14 -25.06 10.25
CA SER A 77 0.86 -25.24 8.83
C SER A 77 -0.64 -25.47 8.57
N VAL A 78 -1.19 -24.68 7.65
CA VAL A 78 -2.62 -24.65 7.31
C VAL A 78 -2.79 -24.81 5.81
N HIS A 79 -3.35 -25.94 5.38
CA HIS A 79 -3.73 -26.18 4.00
C HIS A 79 -5.17 -25.73 3.74
N LEU A 80 -5.35 -24.77 2.84
CA LEU A 80 -6.67 -24.33 2.41
C LEU A 80 -7.21 -25.24 1.32
N THR A 81 -8.30 -25.94 1.64
CA THR A 81 -8.94 -26.93 0.77
C THR A 81 -10.43 -27.03 1.08
N MET A 82 -11.26 -27.16 0.05
CA MET A 82 -12.72 -27.33 0.22
C MET A 82 -13.10 -28.61 0.97
N TYR A 83 -12.17 -29.56 1.15
CA TYR A 83 -12.38 -30.82 1.87
C TYR A 83 -12.03 -30.73 3.36
N GLY A 84 -11.53 -29.59 3.82
CA GLY A 84 -11.09 -29.38 5.21
C GLY A 84 -12.22 -29.11 6.20
N LEU A 85 -11.82 -28.86 7.45
CA LEU A 85 -12.70 -28.41 8.53
C LEU A 85 -13.16 -26.97 8.29
N GLN A 86 -14.39 -26.65 8.67
CA GLN A 86 -14.96 -25.32 8.49
C GLN A 86 -14.18 -24.26 9.26
N VAL A 87 -13.76 -23.19 8.57
CA VAL A 87 -12.93 -22.14 9.16
C VAL A 87 -13.51 -21.55 10.44
N ASN A 88 -14.83 -21.37 10.52
CA ASN A 88 -15.48 -20.79 11.70
C ASN A 88 -15.31 -21.65 12.96
N ASP A 89 -15.14 -22.96 12.79
CA ASP A 89 -15.05 -23.90 13.90
C ASP A 89 -13.61 -23.99 14.44
N ILE A 90 -12.62 -23.84 13.55
CA ILE A 90 -11.21 -24.08 13.88
C ILE A 90 -10.34 -22.81 14.02
N ILE A 91 -10.81 -21.64 13.57
CA ILE A 91 -9.94 -20.46 13.42
C ILE A 91 -9.35 -19.97 14.75
N ARG A 92 -10.11 -20.12 15.86
CA ARG A 92 -9.63 -19.75 17.20
C ARG A 92 -8.49 -20.65 17.65
N GLU A 93 -8.64 -21.97 17.49
CA GLU A 93 -7.60 -22.94 17.83
C GLU A 93 -6.32 -22.67 17.02
N ILE A 94 -6.45 -22.40 15.72
CA ILE A 94 -5.30 -22.04 14.88
C ILE A 94 -4.63 -20.76 15.40
N SER A 95 -5.42 -19.72 15.71
CA SER A 95 -4.90 -18.46 16.24
C SER A 95 -4.11 -18.65 17.53
N ASP A 96 -4.63 -19.43 18.47
CA ASP A 96 -3.97 -19.72 19.74
C ASP A 96 -2.62 -20.43 19.53
N LYS A 97 -2.58 -21.49 18.70
CA LYS A 97 -1.32 -22.20 18.40
C LYS A 97 -0.31 -21.32 17.66
N VAL A 98 -0.75 -20.45 16.76
CA VAL A 98 0.15 -19.53 16.04
C VAL A 98 0.70 -18.45 16.98
N ASN A 99 -0.09 -18.01 17.96
CA ASN A 99 0.39 -17.08 18.99
C ASN A 99 1.49 -17.71 19.86
N GLU A 100 1.48 -19.03 20.05
CA GLU A 100 2.54 -19.77 20.75
C GLU A 100 3.79 -19.95 19.88
N ARG A 101 3.63 -20.49 18.66
CA ARG A 101 4.77 -20.82 17.77
C ARG A 101 5.33 -19.63 16.98
N LYS A 102 4.63 -18.51 16.97
CA LYS A 102 4.97 -17.25 16.28
C LYS A 102 5.11 -17.33 14.75
N ASN A 103 4.93 -18.47 14.10
CA ASN A 103 5.00 -18.60 12.65
C ASN A 103 3.80 -19.37 12.10
N MET A 104 3.30 -18.96 10.93
CA MET A 104 2.25 -19.65 10.20
C MET A 104 2.64 -19.85 8.74
N LEU A 105 2.41 -21.07 8.23
CA LEU A 105 2.47 -21.41 6.83
C LEU A 105 1.05 -21.67 6.30
N ILE A 106 0.61 -20.91 5.31
CA ILE A 106 -0.68 -21.11 4.64
C ILE A 106 -0.42 -21.71 3.26
N ILE A 107 -0.95 -22.88 2.97
CA ILE A 107 -0.77 -23.56 1.69
C ILE A 107 -2.02 -23.37 0.84
N VAL A 108 -1.83 -22.85 -0.37
CA VAL A 108 -2.88 -22.66 -1.37
C VAL A 108 -2.54 -23.40 -2.65
N GLY A 109 -3.52 -24.14 -3.17
CA GLY A 109 -3.37 -24.94 -4.37
C GLY A 109 -3.76 -24.22 -5.66
N GLY A 110 -3.03 -24.52 -6.73
CA GLY A 110 -3.45 -24.29 -8.11
C GLY A 110 -4.22 -25.49 -8.69
N GLN A 111 -3.92 -25.90 -9.93
CA GLN A 111 -4.67 -26.96 -10.62
C GLN A 111 -4.55 -28.35 -9.96
N LYS A 112 -3.39 -28.68 -9.40
CA LYS A 112 -3.11 -30.00 -8.84
C LYS A 112 -2.32 -29.84 -7.55
N VAL A 113 -2.95 -30.21 -6.44
CA VAL A 113 -2.28 -30.40 -5.15
C VAL A 113 -2.17 -31.90 -4.96
N GLU A 114 -0.96 -32.39 -4.66
CA GLU A 114 -0.76 -33.80 -4.35
C GLU A 114 -1.45 -34.15 -3.02
N SER A 115 -1.95 -35.38 -2.91
CA SER A 115 -2.69 -35.84 -1.74
C SER A 115 -1.84 -35.90 -0.47
N ASP A 116 -0.52 -35.92 -0.61
CA ASP A 116 0.42 -35.93 0.52
C ASP A 116 0.34 -34.65 1.35
N VAL A 117 0.04 -33.49 0.75
CA VAL A 117 -0.11 -32.21 1.45
C VAL A 117 -1.10 -32.33 2.62
N TYR A 118 -2.18 -33.10 2.46
CA TYR A 118 -3.16 -33.33 3.53
C TYR A 118 -2.55 -33.94 4.79
N PHE A 119 -1.50 -34.74 4.64
CA PHE A 119 -0.82 -35.45 5.72
C PHE A 119 0.46 -34.73 6.20
N LEU A 120 0.93 -33.73 5.45
CA LEU A 120 2.10 -32.93 5.81
C LEU A 120 1.77 -31.70 6.65
N THR A 121 0.49 -31.31 6.73
CA THR A 121 0.05 -30.10 7.43
C THR A 121 -0.67 -30.39 8.74
N ASP A 122 -0.57 -29.45 9.69
CA ASP A 122 -1.28 -29.52 10.97
C ASP A 122 -2.80 -29.39 10.79
N TYR A 123 -3.24 -28.55 9.83
CA TYR A 123 -4.65 -28.29 9.58
C TYR A 123 -5.00 -28.34 8.10
N ASN A 124 -6.12 -28.98 7.79
CA ASN A 124 -6.82 -28.85 6.51
C ASN A 124 -8.10 -28.04 6.73
N VAL A 125 -8.21 -26.88 6.11
CA VAL A 125 -9.26 -25.88 6.41
C VAL A 125 -10.04 -25.53 5.16
N ALA A 126 -11.37 -25.57 5.28
CA ALA A 126 -12.32 -25.19 4.26
C ALA A 126 -12.89 -23.79 4.52
N ILE A 127 -12.86 -22.97 3.48
CA ILE A 127 -13.57 -21.68 3.40
C ILE A 127 -14.94 -21.94 2.79
N GLY A 128 -15.77 -22.67 3.54
CA GLY A 128 -16.90 -23.38 2.96
C GLY A 128 -16.45 -24.59 2.12
N ASN A 129 -17.36 -25.56 1.94
CA ASN A 129 -17.08 -26.81 1.23
C ASN A 129 -17.56 -26.78 -0.24
N GLN A 130 -17.55 -25.61 -0.88
CA GLN A 130 -17.90 -25.45 -2.29
C GLN A 130 -16.65 -25.14 -3.11
N PRO A 131 -16.54 -25.62 -4.36
CA PRO A 131 -15.41 -25.32 -5.21
C PRO A 131 -15.40 -23.85 -5.63
N HIS A 132 -14.34 -23.13 -5.28
CA HIS A 132 -14.12 -21.73 -5.68
C HIS A 132 -12.61 -21.42 -5.77
N SER A 133 -12.25 -20.13 -5.78
CA SER A 133 -10.85 -19.68 -5.93
C SER A 133 -10.04 -19.75 -4.63
N GLU A 134 -8.79 -20.10 -4.79
CA GLU A 134 -7.69 -19.99 -3.84
C GLU A 134 -7.41 -18.54 -3.38
N VAL A 135 -7.65 -17.54 -4.24
CA VAL A 135 -7.53 -16.11 -3.87
C VAL A 135 -8.62 -15.75 -2.86
N ALA A 136 -9.85 -16.19 -3.11
CA ALA A 136 -10.97 -15.97 -2.19
C ALA A 136 -10.76 -16.72 -0.87
N ALA A 137 -10.28 -17.97 -0.94
CA ALA A 137 -9.96 -18.75 0.25
C ALA A 137 -8.92 -18.04 1.13
N LEU A 138 -7.82 -17.56 0.53
CA LEU A 138 -6.76 -16.87 1.24
C LEU A 138 -7.24 -15.56 1.87
N ALA A 139 -7.98 -14.74 1.12
CA ALA A 139 -8.52 -13.47 1.60
C ALA A 139 -9.44 -13.67 2.82
N VAL A 140 -10.41 -14.58 2.72
CA VAL A 140 -11.34 -14.85 3.81
C VAL A 140 -10.62 -15.49 5.00
N PHE A 141 -9.69 -16.42 4.78
CA PHE A 141 -8.93 -17.02 5.88
C PHE A 141 -8.16 -15.95 6.67
N LEU A 142 -7.42 -15.08 5.99
CA LEU A 142 -6.64 -14.03 6.63
C LEU A 142 -7.52 -12.98 7.33
N ASP A 143 -8.63 -12.57 6.71
CA ASP A 143 -9.62 -11.67 7.33
C ASP A 143 -10.19 -12.26 8.62
N ARG A 144 -10.57 -13.55 8.62
CA ARG A 144 -11.05 -14.23 9.83
C ARG A 144 -9.96 -14.42 10.88
N PHE A 145 -8.73 -14.66 10.45
CA PHE A 145 -7.58 -14.81 11.35
C PHE A 145 -7.23 -13.50 12.06
N PHE A 146 -7.22 -12.38 11.33
CA PHE A 146 -6.88 -11.05 11.84
C PHE A 146 -8.07 -10.25 12.37
N ASN A 147 -9.29 -10.72 12.10
CA ASN A 147 -10.54 -10.05 12.45
C ASN A 147 -10.59 -8.61 11.91
N GLY A 148 -10.25 -8.45 10.62
CA GLY A 148 -10.27 -7.19 9.88
C GLY A 148 -9.16 -6.17 10.22
N LYS A 149 -8.27 -6.48 11.17
CA LYS A 149 -7.16 -5.59 11.59
C LYS A 149 -6.12 -5.36 10.50
N GLU A 150 -6.01 -6.28 9.55
CA GLU A 150 -5.13 -6.20 8.40
C GLU A 150 -5.54 -5.08 7.43
N LEU A 151 -6.86 -4.80 7.30
CA LEU A 151 -7.39 -3.81 6.35
C LEU A 151 -7.08 -2.36 6.72
N VAL A 152 -6.71 -2.11 7.98
CA VAL A 152 -6.28 -0.78 8.47
C VAL A 152 -4.77 -0.62 8.50
N ARG A 153 -4.00 -1.64 8.10
CA ARG A 153 -2.54 -1.59 8.06
C ARG A 153 -2.10 -0.56 7.02
N LYS A 154 -1.22 0.35 7.45
CA LYS A 154 -0.56 1.30 6.56
C LYS A 154 0.80 0.78 6.11
N PHE A 155 1.11 1.04 4.85
CA PHE A 155 2.43 0.82 4.29
C PHE A 155 3.07 2.19 4.05
N ASN A 156 4.33 2.34 4.46
CA ASN A 156 5.10 3.57 4.22
C ASN A 156 5.62 3.56 2.78
N GLY A 157 4.71 3.76 1.82
CA GLY A 157 5.01 3.79 0.39
C GLY A 157 5.25 5.19 -0.15
N LYS A 158 5.73 5.23 -1.39
CA LYS A 158 5.74 6.44 -2.22
C LYS A 158 4.32 6.83 -2.63
N ILE A 159 3.40 5.87 -2.69
CA ILE A 159 2.00 6.04 -3.10
C ILE A 159 1.07 5.57 -1.97
N GLU A 160 0.11 6.41 -1.59
CA GLU A 160 -0.99 6.07 -0.67
C GLU A 160 -2.33 6.57 -1.25
N VAL A 161 -3.38 5.74 -1.19
CA VAL A 161 -4.74 6.16 -1.59
C VAL A 161 -5.41 6.87 -0.42
N ILE A 162 -6.06 8.01 -0.70
CA ILE A 162 -6.94 8.67 0.26
C ILE A 162 -8.38 8.22 0.00
N PRO A 163 -9.04 7.55 0.98
CA PRO A 163 -10.43 7.15 0.83
C PRO A 163 -11.33 8.35 0.54
N LYS A 164 -12.17 8.23 -0.50
CA LYS A 164 -13.17 9.22 -0.88
C LYS A 164 -14.49 8.54 -1.17
N ALA A 165 -15.59 9.22 -0.83
CA ALA A 165 -16.94 8.76 -1.18
C ALA A 165 -17.14 8.70 -2.71
N GLN A 166 -16.55 9.64 -3.45
CA GLN A 166 -16.59 9.70 -4.91
C GLN A 166 -15.26 10.23 -5.45
N GLY A 167 -14.79 9.65 -6.56
CA GLY A 167 -13.52 10.02 -7.21
C GLY A 167 -12.32 9.19 -6.73
N LYS A 168 -11.13 9.59 -7.16
CA LYS A 168 -9.85 8.94 -6.83
C LYS A 168 -8.85 10.00 -6.38
N GLU A 169 -8.31 9.86 -5.18
CA GLU A 169 -7.24 10.72 -4.67
C GLU A 169 -6.07 9.86 -4.20
N VAL A 170 -4.85 10.28 -4.56
CA VAL A 170 -3.62 9.55 -4.29
C VAL A 170 -2.55 10.56 -3.86
N LEU A 171 -1.92 10.30 -2.71
CA LEU A 171 -0.73 11.02 -2.29
C LEU A 171 0.51 10.37 -2.91
N LYS A 172 1.41 11.20 -3.45
CA LYS A 172 2.72 10.77 -3.94
C LYS A 172 3.81 11.41 -3.09
N ASN A 173 4.42 10.63 -2.20
CA ASN A 173 5.56 11.03 -1.42
C ASN A 173 6.81 10.93 -2.32
N HIS A 174 7.15 12.03 -2.98
CA HIS A 174 8.40 12.13 -3.72
C HIS A 174 9.57 12.20 -2.74
N SER A 175 10.17 11.05 -2.44
CA SER A 175 11.47 10.96 -1.77
C SER A 175 12.63 11.27 -2.72
N ASP A 176 12.47 12.25 -3.61
CA ASP A 176 13.50 12.82 -4.49
C ASP A 176 13.40 14.35 -4.36
N PHE A 177 13.76 14.86 -3.18
CA PHE A 177 13.89 16.29 -2.90
C PHE A 177 15.36 16.70 -2.73
N SER A 178 16.28 15.96 -3.36
CA SER A 178 17.66 16.39 -3.59
C SER A 178 17.86 16.53 -5.10
N VAL A 179 17.87 17.78 -5.60
CA VAL A 179 18.35 18.29 -6.92
C VAL A 179 17.40 19.28 -7.63
N LEU A 180 16.14 19.48 -7.22
CA LEU A 180 15.23 20.44 -7.89
C LEU A 180 14.78 21.67 -7.10
N ARG A 181 15.52 22.10 -6.07
CA ARG A 181 15.42 23.47 -5.54
C ARG A 181 16.79 24.13 -5.57
N PHE A 182 17.10 24.82 -6.66
CA PHE A 182 17.91 26.06 -6.64
C PHE A 182 18.00 26.79 -7.99
N LYS A 183 17.27 26.38 -9.04
CA LYS A 183 17.28 27.12 -10.32
C LYS A 183 16.00 27.91 -10.64
N ASP A 184 14.84 27.55 -10.07
CA ASP A 184 13.58 28.23 -10.42
C ASP A 184 13.17 29.37 -9.48
N PHE A 185 13.93 29.60 -8.40
CA PHE A 185 13.61 30.69 -7.45
C PHE A 185 14.28 32.04 -7.80
N SER A 186 15.22 32.09 -8.75
CA SER A 186 15.86 33.36 -9.13
C SER A 186 15.04 34.19 -10.13
N LEU A 187 14.08 33.58 -10.84
CA LEU A 187 13.26 34.30 -11.82
C LEU A 187 11.96 34.85 -11.23
N SER A 188 11.33 34.15 -10.28
CA SER A 188 10.10 34.63 -9.64
C SER A 188 10.32 35.77 -8.64
N PHE A 189 11.48 35.85 -7.97
CA PHE A 189 11.74 36.94 -7.03
C PHE A 189 12.02 38.29 -7.72
N ARG A 190 12.50 38.27 -8.96
CA ARG A 190 12.73 39.49 -9.76
C ARG A 190 11.41 40.09 -10.27
N ILE A 191 10.49 39.24 -10.71
CA ILE A 191 9.18 39.68 -11.22
C ILE A 191 8.28 40.14 -10.06
N PHE A 192 8.36 39.49 -8.88
CA PHE A 192 7.56 39.93 -7.72
C PHE A 192 8.03 41.29 -7.17
N ASN A 193 9.34 41.57 -7.15
CA ASN A 193 9.85 42.86 -6.68
C ASN A 193 9.56 44.01 -7.66
N GLU A 194 9.59 43.79 -8.98
CA GLU A 194 9.25 44.85 -9.94
C GLU A 194 7.75 45.20 -9.90
N ILE A 195 6.87 44.21 -9.77
CA ILE A 195 5.42 44.45 -9.66
C ILE A 195 5.07 45.12 -8.33
N PHE A 196 5.75 44.76 -7.22
CA PHE A 196 5.51 45.39 -5.92
C PHE A 196 6.02 46.85 -5.89
N CYS A 197 7.15 47.15 -6.54
CA CYS A 197 7.63 48.54 -6.69
C CYS A 197 6.68 49.41 -7.53
N ILE A 198 6.10 48.89 -8.62
CA ILE A 198 5.19 49.67 -9.48
C ILE A 198 3.86 49.96 -8.76
N LEU A 199 3.34 49.02 -7.97
CA LEU A 199 2.11 49.21 -7.20
C LEU A 199 2.32 50.14 -5.98
N PHE A 200 3.50 50.10 -5.35
CA PHE A 200 3.80 50.98 -4.21
C PHE A 200 4.08 52.42 -4.63
N VAL A 201 4.76 52.64 -5.77
CA VAL A 201 5.00 53.99 -6.31
C VAL A 201 3.71 54.65 -6.79
N ASN A 202 2.79 53.91 -7.44
CA ASN A 202 1.51 54.46 -7.86
C ASN A 202 0.58 54.81 -6.69
N SER A 203 0.61 54.02 -5.60
CA SER A 203 -0.15 54.34 -4.38
C SER A 203 0.40 55.58 -3.67
N LEU A 204 1.72 55.75 -3.60
CA LEU A 204 2.34 56.97 -3.04
C LEU A 204 2.13 58.20 -3.93
N LEU A 205 2.17 58.07 -5.26
CA LEU A 205 1.96 59.19 -6.18
C LEU A 205 0.50 59.68 -6.13
N HIS A 206 -0.48 58.76 -5.99
CA HIS A 206 -1.89 59.12 -5.84
C HIS A 206 -2.20 59.76 -4.47
N CYS A 207 -1.42 59.42 -3.44
CA CYS A 207 -1.51 60.02 -2.11
C CYS A 207 -0.82 61.40 -2.04
N LEU A 208 0.27 61.61 -2.78
CA LEU A 208 0.96 62.90 -2.90
C LEU A 208 0.20 63.90 -3.79
N LEU A 209 -0.40 63.46 -4.90
CA LEU A 209 -1.20 64.32 -5.78
C LEU A 209 -2.50 64.81 -5.12
N ASN A 210 -3.14 63.99 -4.27
CA ASN A 210 -4.31 64.43 -3.50
C ASN A 210 -3.98 65.37 -2.33
N LYS A 211 -2.72 65.40 -1.86
CA LYS A 211 -2.29 66.31 -0.80
C LYS A 211 -2.02 67.73 -1.33
N VAL A 212 -1.46 67.84 -2.54
CA VAL A 212 -1.19 69.13 -3.20
C VAL A 212 -2.47 69.83 -3.68
N LEU A 213 -3.49 69.09 -4.11
CA LEU A 213 -4.79 69.69 -4.47
C LEU A 213 -5.58 70.21 -3.25
N TYR A 214 -5.37 69.66 -2.05
CA TYR A 214 -6.03 70.15 -0.84
C TYR A 214 -5.35 71.39 -0.23
N GLU A 215 -4.03 71.53 -0.34
CA GLU A 215 -3.32 72.74 0.15
C GLU A 215 -3.47 73.97 -0.76
N THR A 216 -3.80 73.79 -2.04
CA THR A 216 -3.99 74.93 -2.96
C THR A 216 -5.40 75.55 -2.89
N VAL A 217 -6.39 74.82 -2.35
CA VAL A 217 -7.77 75.31 -2.15
C VAL A 217 -7.98 75.89 -0.74
N PHE A 218 -7.16 75.51 0.24
CA PHE A 218 -7.29 76.01 1.62
C PHE A 218 -6.69 77.42 1.83
N LEU A 219 -5.73 77.83 1.00
CA LEU A 219 -5.05 79.14 1.09
C LEU A 219 -5.72 80.29 0.31
N SER A 220 -6.84 80.05 -0.37
CA SER A 220 -7.62 81.10 -1.07
C SER A 220 -8.96 81.45 -0.40
N VAL A 221 -9.35 80.77 0.69
CA VAL A 221 -10.67 80.94 1.33
C VAL A 221 -10.60 81.42 2.79
N PHE A 222 -9.44 81.36 3.46
CA PHE A 222 -9.28 81.90 4.82
C PHE A 222 -8.01 82.75 4.94
N GLY A 223 -8.07 83.94 4.34
CA GLY A 223 -7.28 85.08 4.77
C GLY A 223 -7.98 85.78 5.93
N GLU A 224 -7.17 86.36 6.82
CA GLU A 224 -7.54 87.29 7.90
C GLU A 224 -8.31 86.68 9.08
N VAL A 225 -7.63 86.59 10.23
CA VAL A 225 -8.03 87.02 11.59
C VAL A 225 -7.27 86.19 12.64
N PHE A 226 -6.01 86.59 12.89
CA PHE A 226 -5.36 86.90 14.18
C PHE A 226 -3.84 86.87 14.03
#